data_AF-A0A7J8DS93-F1
#
_entry.id   AF-A0A7J8DS93-F1
#
_cell.length_a   1.000
_cell.length_b   1.000
_cell.length_c   1.000
_cell.angle_alpha   90.00
_cell.angle_beta   90.00
_cell.angle_gamma   90.00
#
_symmetry.space_group_name_H-M   'P 1'
#
loop_
_entity.id
_entity.type
_entity.pdbx_description
1 polymer ?
#
loop_
_entity_poly.entity_id
_entity_poly.type
_entity_poly.pdbx_seq_one_letter_code
_entity_poly.pdbx_strand_id
1 'polypeptide(L)'
;MRRKYHSVRQEDLQRVRLSRPEAVAEVKSFLIQLEAFLRHLCCTCEAVYRVLRWENPTVSSQFYGALLGTVCMLYLLPLCWVLALLNSTLFLGNVEFFRVVSEYRASLQRRMQPSQDEGAFQSPAPPDAGGKGILPDCTPVPTPTEDLTPGSVEEAEEAEPDEEFKDAIEEDDEGAPCPVEDELALHDNGFLSKNEVLRSKVSRLTERLRKRYPTNNFGSCTGCSATFSVLKKRRSCSNCGNSFCSRCCSFKVPKASMGATAPEAQRETVFVCASCNQTLSK
;
A
#
# COMPACT_ATOMS: atom_id res chain seq x y z
N MET A 1 -0.41 -42.38 -22.85
CA MET A 1 0.41 -41.98 -21.68
C MET A 1 0.68 -43.20 -20.79
N ARG A 2 1.92 -43.52 -20.43
CA ARG A 2 2.24 -44.60 -19.47
C ARG A 2 2.35 -44.01 -18.06
N ARG A 3 1.49 -44.44 -17.12
CA ARG A 3 1.66 -44.14 -15.69
C ARG A 3 2.90 -44.87 -15.18
N LYS A 4 3.94 -44.12 -14.79
CA LYS A 4 5.05 -44.67 -13.97
C LYS A 4 4.53 -44.80 -12.54
N TYR A 5 4.28 -46.04 -12.11
CA TYR A 5 4.02 -46.32 -10.70
C TYR A 5 5.37 -46.33 -9.96
N HIS A 6 5.56 -45.37 -9.07
CA HIS A 6 6.72 -45.36 -8.16
C HIS A 6 6.44 -46.32 -7.00
N SER A 7 6.88 -47.58 -7.16
CA SER A 7 6.91 -48.55 -6.06
C SER A 7 8.05 -48.19 -5.11
N VAL A 8 7.75 -47.54 -3.99
CA VAL A 8 8.73 -47.31 -2.91
C VAL A 8 9.11 -48.67 -2.33
N ARG A 9 10.38 -49.06 -2.50
CA ARG A 9 10.87 -50.37 -2.05
C ARG A 9 11.26 -50.28 -0.58
N GLN A 10 10.93 -51.31 0.20
CA GLN A 10 11.15 -51.32 1.66
C GLN A 10 12.64 -51.18 2.05
N GLU A 11 13.55 -51.51 1.12
CA GLU A 11 15.00 -51.31 1.22
C GLU A 11 15.41 -49.83 1.24
N ASP A 12 14.70 -48.94 0.53
CA ASP A 12 14.99 -47.50 0.52
C ASP A 12 14.60 -46.85 1.85
N LEU A 13 13.53 -47.34 2.49
CA LEU A 13 13.17 -46.98 3.87
C LEU A 13 14.20 -47.48 4.91
N GLN A 14 14.94 -48.55 4.63
CA GLN A 14 16.00 -49.03 5.52
C GLN A 14 17.30 -48.24 5.39
N ARG A 15 17.58 -47.65 4.22
CA ARG A 15 18.70 -46.69 4.06
C ARG A 15 18.49 -45.41 4.84
N VAL A 16 17.24 -44.95 4.96
CA VAL A 16 16.86 -43.81 5.80
C VAL A 16 16.46 -44.27 7.20
N ARG A 17 17.35 -45.00 7.88
CA ARG A 17 17.32 -45.16 9.34
C ARG A 17 17.80 -43.88 10.03
N LEU A 18 17.12 -42.76 9.75
CA LEU A 18 17.10 -41.62 10.67
C LEU A 18 16.64 -42.15 12.02
N SER A 19 17.41 -41.89 13.08
CA SER A 19 16.99 -42.30 14.41
C SER A 19 15.69 -41.55 14.76
N ARG A 20 14.83 -42.20 15.56
CA ARG A 20 13.55 -41.62 15.99
C ARG A 20 13.68 -40.18 16.54
N PRO A 21 14.72 -39.79 17.32
CA PRO A 21 14.90 -38.40 17.72
C PRO A 21 15.32 -37.45 16.58
N GLU A 22 16.16 -37.88 15.62
CA GLU A 22 16.56 -37.04 14.48
C GLU A 22 15.37 -36.72 13.56
N ALA A 23 14.56 -37.73 13.22
CA ALA A 23 13.35 -37.52 12.43
C ALA A 23 12.35 -36.56 13.11
N VAL A 24 12.26 -36.59 14.44
CA VAL A 24 11.44 -35.64 15.21
C VAL A 24 12.06 -34.24 15.22
N ALA A 25 13.39 -34.12 15.25
CA ALA A 25 14.08 -32.84 15.17
C ALA A 25 13.91 -32.17 13.80
N GLU A 26 13.99 -32.92 12.70
CA GLU A 26 13.70 -32.42 11.34
C GLU A 26 12.25 -31.99 11.20
N VAL A 27 11.27 -32.81 11.60
CA VAL A 27 9.85 -32.42 11.55
C VAL A 27 9.61 -31.16 12.40
N LYS A 28 10.27 -31.01 13.55
CA LYS A 28 10.19 -29.79 14.37
C LYS A 28 10.76 -28.57 13.64
N SER A 29 11.93 -28.67 12.97
CA SER A 29 12.49 -27.53 12.24
C SER A 29 11.63 -27.14 11.02
N PHE A 30 11.10 -28.12 10.28
CA PHE A 30 10.14 -27.87 9.20
C PHE A 30 8.86 -27.19 9.68
N LEU A 31 8.30 -27.60 10.84
CA LEU A 31 7.12 -26.96 11.41
C LEU A 31 7.39 -25.51 11.84
N ILE A 32 8.55 -25.23 12.44
CA ILE A 32 8.96 -23.85 12.80
C ILE A 32 9.12 -22.99 11.55
N GLN A 33 9.75 -23.51 10.49
CA GLN A 33 9.93 -22.80 9.23
C GLN A 33 8.59 -22.56 8.52
N LEU A 34 7.66 -23.54 8.55
CA LEU A 34 6.31 -23.39 8.03
C LEU A 34 5.50 -22.35 8.80
N GLU A 35 5.60 -22.33 10.14
CA GLU A 35 4.96 -21.33 11.00
C GLU A 35 5.47 -19.92 10.70
N ALA A 36 6.79 -19.75 10.53
CA ALA A 36 7.40 -18.48 10.14
C ALA A 36 6.93 -18.03 8.73
N PHE A 37 6.88 -18.95 7.77
CA PHE A 37 6.40 -18.67 6.41
C PHE A 37 4.91 -18.30 6.39
N LEU A 38 4.06 -19.02 7.11
CA LEU A 38 2.64 -18.73 7.24
C LEU A 38 2.39 -17.38 7.93
N ARG A 39 3.16 -17.06 8.99
CA ARG A 39 3.12 -15.71 9.61
C ARG A 39 3.46 -14.62 8.60
N HIS A 40 4.54 -14.79 7.85
CA HIS A 40 4.96 -13.80 6.84
C HIS A 40 3.88 -13.63 5.74
N LEU A 41 3.35 -14.73 5.20
CA LEU A 41 2.25 -14.67 4.23
C LEU A 41 1.00 -13.97 4.79
N CYS A 42 0.58 -14.27 6.02
CA CYS A 42 -0.55 -13.61 6.66
C CYS A 42 -0.31 -12.09 6.81
N CYS A 43 0.87 -11.67 7.27
CA CYS A 43 1.22 -10.25 7.38
C CYS A 43 1.22 -9.55 6.02
N THR A 44 1.78 -10.17 4.98
CA THR A 44 1.78 -9.59 3.62
C THR A 44 0.36 -9.55 3.02
N CYS A 45 -0.45 -10.60 3.23
CA CYS A 45 -1.86 -10.59 2.81
C CYS A 45 -2.67 -9.52 3.54
N GLU A 46 -2.43 -9.30 4.84
CA GLU A 46 -3.06 -8.22 5.59
C GLU A 46 -2.63 -6.85 5.05
N ALA A 47 -1.33 -6.62 4.82
CA ALA A 47 -0.84 -5.37 4.25
C ALA A 47 -1.45 -5.07 2.87
N VAL A 48 -1.50 -6.07 1.98
CA VAL A 48 -2.18 -5.97 0.67
C VAL A 48 -3.68 -5.71 0.83
N TYR A 49 -4.33 -6.36 1.80
CA TYR A 49 -5.76 -6.12 2.08
C TYR A 49 -6.03 -4.70 2.60
N ARG A 50 -5.18 -4.13 3.47
CA ARG A 50 -5.30 -2.74 3.94
C ARG A 50 -5.15 -1.72 2.80
N VAL A 51 -4.26 -2.00 1.84
CA VAL A 51 -4.11 -1.20 0.60
C VAL A 51 -5.35 -1.34 -0.31
N LEU A 52 -5.83 -2.57 -0.53
CA LEU A 52 -7.06 -2.84 -1.30
C LEU A 52 -8.29 -2.16 -0.70
N ARG A 53 -8.37 -2.10 0.63
CA ARG A 53 -9.45 -1.47 1.41
C ARG A 53 -9.29 0.06 1.55
N TRP A 54 -8.22 0.63 1.00
CA TRP A 54 -7.94 2.06 1.02
C TRP A 54 -7.74 2.66 2.44
N GLU A 55 -7.34 1.85 3.43
CA GLU A 55 -7.17 2.33 4.83
C GLU A 55 -6.09 3.40 4.97
N ASN A 56 -5.06 3.35 4.12
CA ASN A 56 -4.07 4.41 3.98
C ASN A 56 -4.25 5.07 2.60
N PRO A 57 -4.83 6.28 2.50
CA PRO A 57 -5.16 6.89 1.21
C PRO A 57 -3.93 7.16 0.35
N THR A 58 -2.81 7.57 0.96
CA THR A 58 -1.53 7.89 0.30
C THR A 58 -0.83 6.66 -0.29
N VAL A 59 -0.66 5.59 0.49
CA VAL A 59 -0.01 4.35 0.01
C VAL A 59 -0.84 3.70 -1.10
N SER A 60 -2.16 3.72 -0.95
CA SER A 60 -3.07 3.10 -1.91
C SER A 60 -3.17 3.91 -3.20
N SER A 61 -3.19 5.25 -3.14
CA SER A 61 -3.17 6.08 -4.35
C SER A 61 -1.85 5.95 -5.12
N GLN A 62 -0.71 5.83 -4.43
CA GLN A 62 0.58 5.53 -5.07
C GLN A 62 0.55 4.16 -5.76
N PHE A 63 0.04 3.12 -5.10
CA PHE A 63 -0.05 1.77 -5.68
C PHE A 63 -0.94 1.74 -6.95
N TYR A 64 -2.17 2.25 -6.84
CA TYR A 64 -3.10 2.27 -7.99
C TYR A 64 -2.66 3.25 -9.08
N GLY A 65 -2.04 4.37 -8.72
CA GLY A 65 -1.46 5.33 -9.67
C GLY A 65 -0.29 4.74 -10.44
N ALA A 66 0.62 4.00 -9.78
CA ALA A 66 1.70 3.28 -10.44
C ALA A 66 1.19 2.13 -11.33
N LEU A 67 0.18 1.37 -10.86
CA LEU A 67 -0.46 0.32 -11.66
C LEU A 67 -1.14 0.90 -12.91
N LEU A 68 -1.91 1.98 -12.76
CA LEU A 68 -2.55 2.67 -13.89
C LEU A 68 -1.49 3.27 -14.83
N GLY A 69 -0.44 3.89 -14.29
CA GLY A 69 0.66 4.46 -15.07
C GLY A 69 1.40 3.40 -15.89
N THR A 70 1.73 2.25 -15.30
CA THR A 70 2.37 1.13 -16.03
C THR A 70 1.45 0.54 -17.10
N VAL A 71 0.17 0.35 -16.81
CA VAL A 71 -0.85 -0.06 -17.80
C VAL A 71 -0.93 0.95 -18.95
N CYS A 72 -1.09 2.24 -18.65
CA CYS A 72 -1.14 3.31 -19.65
C CYS A 72 0.13 3.34 -20.50
N MET A 73 1.32 3.21 -19.91
CA MET A 73 2.58 3.15 -20.65
C MET A 73 2.62 1.93 -21.58
N LEU A 74 2.26 0.74 -21.10
CA LEU A 74 2.24 -0.49 -21.90
C LEU A 74 1.26 -0.45 -23.09
N TYR A 75 0.18 0.34 -23.02
CA TYR A 75 -0.77 0.49 -24.14
C TYR A 75 -0.49 1.71 -25.02
N LEU A 76 -0.14 2.85 -24.43
CA LEU A 76 0.07 4.11 -25.16
C LEU A 76 1.41 4.11 -25.89
N LEU A 77 2.50 3.55 -25.34
CA LEU A 77 3.78 3.51 -26.04
C LEU A 77 3.66 2.75 -27.37
N PRO A 78 3.17 1.49 -27.44
CA PRO A 78 2.99 0.78 -28.70
C PRO A 78 2.07 1.53 -29.68
N LEU A 79 0.98 2.12 -29.19
CA LEU A 79 0.07 2.91 -30.04
C LEU A 79 0.77 4.14 -30.63
N CYS A 80 1.52 4.89 -29.83
CA CYS A 80 2.33 6.02 -30.29
C CYS A 80 3.41 5.59 -31.29
N TRP A 81 4.08 4.45 -31.08
CA TRP A 81 5.04 3.89 -32.03
C TRP A 81 4.38 3.50 -33.36
N VAL A 82 3.21 2.84 -33.31
CA VAL A 82 2.43 2.50 -34.52
C VAL A 82 1.96 3.76 -35.26
N LEU A 83 1.48 4.78 -34.55
CA LEU A 83 1.09 6.05 -35.15
C LEU A 83 2.29 6.82 -35.71
N ALA A 84 3.45 6.79 -35.06
CA ALA A 84 4.68 7.39 -35.57
C ALA A 84 5.14 6.68 -36.85
N LEU A 85 5.16 5.34 -36.86
CA LEU A 85 5.46 4.55 -38.06
C LEU A 85 4.45 4.79 -39.18
N LEU A 86 3.15 4.85 -38.88
CA LEU A 86 2.11 5.13 -39.87
C LEU A 86 2.31 6.53 -40.48
N ASN A 87 2.49 7.57 -39.66
CA ASN A 87 2.82 8.90 -40.14
C ASN A 87 4.10 8.89 -40.99
N SER A 88 5.19 8.29 -40.51
CA SER A 88 6.44 8.17 -41.29
C SER A 88 6.22 7.47 -42.63
N THR A 89 5.45 6.37 -42.69
CA THR A 89 5.16 5.68 -43.96
C THR A 89 4.23 6.48 -44.89
N LEU A 90 3.31 7.28 -44.36
CA LEU A 90 2.49 8.20 -45.15
C LEU A 90 3.30 9.38 -45.70
N PHE A 91 4.21 9.95 -44.90
CA PHE A 91 5.13 11.01 -45.34
C PHE A 91 6.14 10.50 -46.37
N LEU A 92 6.76 9.33 -46.15
CA LEU A 92 7.72 8.73 -47.10
C LEU A 92 7.03 8.12 -48.34
N GLY A 93 5.78 7.68 -48.21
CA GLY A 93 4.96 7.18 -49.31
C GLY A 93 4.43 8.28 -50.23
N ASN A 94 4.54 9.55 -49.83
CA ASN A 94 4.24 10.67 -50.71
C ASN A 94 5.36 10.83 -51.75
N VAL A 95 5.04 10.53 -53.01
CA VAL A 95 5.97 10.61 -54.16
C VAL A 95 6.60 11.99 -54.33
N GLU A 96 5.90 13.07 -53.98
CA GLU A 96 6.47 14.43 -54.03
C GLU A 96 7.52 14.67 -52.94
N PHE A 97 7.30 14.11 -51.73
CA PHE A 97 8.30 14.18 -50.67
C PHE A 97 9.54 13.36 -51.02
N PHE A 98 9.36 12.15 -51.57
CA PHE A 98 10.48 11.33 -52.05
C PHE A 98 11.25 12.03 -53.18
N ARG A 99 10.55 12.70 -54.10
CA ARG A 99 11.16 13.52 -55.17
C ARG A 99 12.05 14.62 -54.59
N VAL A 100 11.51 15.46 -53.69
CA VAL A 100 12.27 16.53 -53.02
C VAL A 100 13.46 15.99 -52.22
N VAL A 101 13.29 14.88 -51.50
CA VAL A 101 14.40 14.23 -50.77
C VAL A 101 15.47 13.68 -51.73
N SER A 102 15.08 13.17 -52.91
CA SER A 102 16.02 12.71 -53.93
C SER A 102 16.80 13.87 -54.57
N GLU A 103 16.13 14.99 -54.87
CA GLU A 103 16.74 16.22 -55.41
C GLU A 103 17.71 16.83 -54.37
N TYR A 104 17.33 16.85 -53.09
CA TYR A 104 18.18 17.30 -51.99
C TYR A 104 19.39 16.37 -51.77
N ARG A 105 19.20 15.05 -51.83
CA ARG A 105 20.30 14.07 -51.74
C ARG A 105 21.28 14.21 -52.91
N ALA A 106 20.79 14.39 -54.13
CA ALA A 106 21.64 14.65 -55.30
C ALA A 106 22.40 15.98 -55.15
N SER A 107 21.76 17.01 -54.59
CA SER A 107 22.39 18.31 -54.31
C SER A 107 23.46 18.20 -53.22
N LEU A 108 23.23 17.40 -52.17
CA LEU A 108 24.22 17.09 -51.14
C LEU A 108 25.41 16.31 -51.70
N GLN A 109 25.18 15.27 -52.53
CA GLN A 109 26.26 14.53 -53.19
C GLN A 109 27.11 15.45 -54.08
N ARG A 110 26.47 16.35 -54.84
CA ARG A 110 27.17 17.34 -55.68
C ARG A 110 27.99 18.35 -54.86
N ARG A 111 27.56 18.68 -53.64
CA ARG A 111 28.30 19.54 -52.70
C ARG A 111 29.41 18.77 -51.96
N MET A 112 29.22 17.48 -51.74
CA MET A 112 30.15 16.58 -51.04
C MET A 112 31.24 16.00 -51.96
N GLN A 113 31.08 16.15 -53.28
CA GLN A 113 32.09 15.87 -54.29
C GLN A 113 32.58 17.17 -54.96
N PRO A 114 33.39 18.00 -54.28
CA PRO A 114 34.07 19.11 -54.94
C PRO A 114 35.12 18.57 -55.92
N SER A 115 35.13 19.15 -57.12
CA SER A 115 36.15 18.98 -58.18
C SER A 115 36.14 17.66 -58.98
N GLN A 116 35.36 17.66 -60.07
CA GLN A 116 35.86 17.31 -61.41
C GLN A 116 34.89 17.81 -62.49
N ASP A 117 35.12 19.04 -62.97
CA ASP A 117 35.18 19.38 -64.40
C ASP A 117 35.62 20.83 -64.55
N GLU A 118 36.80 21.04 -65.15
CA GLU A 118 37.29 22.35 -65.60
C GLU A 118 37.09 22.48 -67.11
N GLY A 119 36.84 23.71 -67.58
CA GLY A 119 37.36 24.16 -68.89
C GLY A 119 36.51 23.88 -70.13
N ALA A 120 35.64 24.85 -70.46
CA ALA A 120 35.36 25.20 -71.86
C ALA A 120 35.21 26.73 -71.99
N PHE A 121 36.09 27.33 -72.79
CA PHE A 121 36.31 28.77 -72.89
C PHE A 121 35.52 29.36 -74.07
N GLN A 122 34.76 30.45 -73.87
CA GLN A 122 34.56 31.49 -74.90
C GLN A 122 33.94 32.80 -74.38
N SER A 123 34.44 33.91 -74.94
CA SER A 123 34.15 35.34 -74.72
C SER A 123 34.69 36.09 -75.97
N PRO A 124 34.30 37.32 -76.39
CA PRO A 124 33.63 38.46 -75.70
C PRO A 124 32.27 38.82 -76.36
N ALA A 125 31.65 40.03 -76.35
CA ALA A 125 32.06 41.41 -76.04
C ALA A 125 30.87 42.35 -75.61
N PRO A 126 31.13 43.61 -75.18
CA PRO A 126 30.14 44.53 -74.56
C PRO A 126 29.95 45.81 -75.43
N PRO A 127 29.58 47.02 -74.91
CA PRO A 127 28.90 47.43 -73.66
C PRO A 127 27.65 48.34 -73.91
N ASP A 128 26.98 48.84 -72.85
CA ASP A 128 26.89 50.31 -72.72
C ASP A 128 26.54 50.88 -71.32
N ALA A 129 27.07 52.08 -71.10
CA ALA A 129 26.77 53.15 -70.12
C ALA A 129 26.00 52.89 -68.80
N GLY A 130 26.65 53.24 -67.67
CA GLY A 130 26.07 54.24 -66.74
C GLY A 130 26.11 53.97 -65.23
N GLY A 131 26.82 54.84 -64.48
CA GLY A 131 26.51 55.15 -63.07
C GLY A 131 27.40 54.54 -61.97
N LYS A 132 28.27 55.38 -61.37
CA LYS A 132 29.04 55.06 -60.14
C LYS A 132 28.23 55.38 -58.87
N GLY A 133 28.51 54.68 -57.76
CA GLY A 133 28.00 55.00 -56.41
C GLY A 133 28.16 53.84 -55.41
N ILE A 134 29.39 53.47 -55.02
CA ILE A 134 30.01 53.82 -53.71
C ILE A 134 29.36 53.12 -52.49
N LEU A 135 30.00 52.03 -52.06
CA LEU A 135 30.17 51.54 -50.67
C LEU A 135 31.40 52.31 -50.08
N PRO A 136 31.71 52.39 -48.75
CA PRO A 136 31.38 51.35 -47.77
C PRO A 136 31.25 51.67 -46.24
N ASP A 137 30.83 50.63 -45.52
CA ASP A 137 31.26 50.11 -44.20
C ASP A 137 30.90 50.70 -42.81
N CYS A 138 30.95 49.76 -41.85
CA CYS A 138 31.15 49.79 -40.40
C CYS A 138 29.95 49.89 -39.43
N THR A 139 29.37 48.77 -38.93
CA THR A 139 29.72 47.87 -37.77
C THR A 139 28.99 48.22 -36.43
N PRO A 140 28.86 47.31 -35.41
CA PRO A 140 27.52 46.85 -35.01
C PRO A 140 27.25 46.92 -33.47
N VAL A 141 26.32 46.06 -32.97
CA VAL A 141 26.13 45.50 -31.61
C VAL A 141 24.70 45.74 -31.04
N PRO A 142 24.06 44.79 -30.30
CA PRO A 142 22.61 44.75 -30.07
C PRO A 142 22.16 44.83 -28.59
N THR A 143 20.84 44.95 -28.34
CA THR A 143 20.16 44.48 -27.11
C THR A 143 18.64 44.27 -27.31
N PRO A 144 17.96 43.42 -26.50
CA PRO A 144 16.52 43.14 -26.58
C PRO A 144 15.70 43.71 -25.40
N THR A 145 14.38 43.81 -25.55
CA THR A 145 13.42 44.09 -24.45
C THR A 145 11.98 43.67 -24.80
N GLU A 146 11.16 43.44 -23.76
CA GLU A 146 9.68 43.39 -23.75
C GLU A 146 8.98 42.16 -24.43
N ASP A 147 7.91 41.56 -23.91
CA ASP A 147 7.32 41.62 -22.56
C ASP A 147 6.26 40.50 -22.31
N LEU A 148 5.68 40.49 -21.09
CA LEU A 148 4.32 40.04 -20.69
C LEU A 148 4.12 38.80 -19.78
N THR A 149 3.48 39.12 -18.65
CA THR A 149 3.00 38.34 -17.50
C THR A 149 1.78 37.45 -17.82
N PRO A 150 1.56 36.36 -17.08
CA PRO A 150 0.51 36.34 -16.03
C PRO A 150 1.02 35.65 -14.74
N GLY A 151 0.44 35.80 -13.55
CA GLY A 151 -0.86 36.37 -13.16
C GLY A 151 -1.39 35.52 -12.00
N SER A 152 -1.16 35.96 -10.77
CA SER A 152 -1.38 35.16 -9.55
C SER A 152 -2.36 35.86 -8.61
N VAL A 153 -3.39 35.14 -8.18
CA VAL A 153 -4.37 35.58 -7.18
C VAL A 153 -4.29 34.68 -5.93
N GLU A 154 -4.96 35.15 -4.88
CA GLU A 154 -4.90 34.75 -3.46
C GLU A 154 -5.44 33.31 -3.22
N GLU A 155 -5.46 32.70 -2.02
CA GLU A 155 -5.72 33.25 -0.67
C GLU A 155 -5.46 32.20 0.45
N ALA A 156 -5.48 32.64 1.71
CA ALA A 156 -5.81 31.91 2.97
C ALA A 156 -5.04 30.60 3.32
N GLU A 157 -4.19 30.60 4.36
CA GLU A 157 -4.50 30.34 5.79
C GLU A 157 -4.81 28.86 6.15
N GLU A 158 -3.95 28.22 6.96
CA GLU A 158 -4.26 27.90 8.37
C GLU A 158 -3.09 27.19 9.12
N ALA A 159 -2.90 27.60 10.38
CA ALA A 159 -2.32 26.92 11.56
C ALA A 159 -1.28 25.76 11.45
N GLU A 160 -0.08 26.05 11.95
CA GLU A 160 0.83 25.18 12.74
C GLU A 160 0.23 24.87 14.15
N PRO A 161 0.85 24.08 15.07
CA PRO A 161 1.66 22.85 14.94
C PRO A 161 1.31 21.76 16.00
N ASP A 162 1.72 20.49 15.83
CA ASP A 162 2.03 19.62 16.98
C ASP A 162 2.88 18.33 16.72
N GLU A 163 4.06 18.33 17.35
CA GLU A 163 4.62 17.28 18.23
C GLU A 163 4.88 15.84 17.72
N GLU A 164 6.16 15.61 17.38
CA GLU A 164 6.81 14.30 17.30
C GLU A 164 6.99 13.66 18.70
N PHE A 165 5.94 13.02 19.26
CA PHE A 165 6.09 12.24 20.50
C PHE A 165 6.69 10.86 20.26
N LYS A 166 8.01 10.79 20.49
CA LYS A 166 8.84 9.60 20.60
C LYS A 166 8.70 8.99 22.00
N ASP A 167 7.83 8.00 22.16
CA ASP A 167 7.75 7.24 23.42
C ASP A 167 8.79 6.11 23.48
N ALA A 168 9.73 6.26 24.42
CA ALA A 168 10.64 5.23 24.88
C ALA A 168 10.27 4.80 26.31
N ILE A 169 10.14 3.50 26.51
CA ILE A 169 10.16 2.74 27.77
C ILE A 169 10.56 1.32 27.32
N GLU A 170 11.78 0.83 27.48
CA GLU A 170 12.69 0.87 28.65
C GLU A 170 12.11 0.16 29.89
N GLU A 171 13.01 -0.56 30.54
CA GLU A 171 12.84 -1.63 31.54
C GLU A 171 12.18 -1.08 32.85
N ASP A 172 11.66 -1.85 33.81
CA ASP A 172 12.31 -2.97 34.52
C ASP A 172 11.36 -3.63 35.57
N ASP A 173 11.89 -4.61 36.31
CA ASP A 173 11.66 -4.94 37.73
C ASP A 173 10.53 -5.92 38.18
N GLU A 174 11.00 -7.11 38.57
CA GLU A 174 10.73 -7.91 39.79
C GLU A 174 9.34 -8.40 40.26
N GLY A 175 9.35 -9.67 40.71
CA GLY A 175 8.90 -9.99 42.09
C GLY A 175 7.52 -10.61 42.32
N ALA A 176 7.38 -11.95 42.18
CA ALA A 176 6.58 -12.80 43.10
C ALA A 176 6.71 -14.32 42.80
N PRO A 177 7.42 -15.11 43.63
CA PRO A 177 7.43 -16.58 43.55
C PRO A 177 6.38 -17.25 44.46
N CYS A 178 6.31 -18.59 44.35
CA CYS A 178 5.75 -19.60 45.28
C CYS A 178 4.46 -20.34 44.86
N PRO A 179 4.25 -21.59 45.34
CA PRO A 179 5.20 -22.54 45.93
C PRO A 179 5.31 -23.87 45.14
N VAL A 180 6.27 -24.69 45.56
CA VAL A 180 6.36 -26.11 45.18
C VAL A 180 5.63 -26.91 46.26
N GLU A 181 4.71 -27.80 45.87
CA GLU A 181 4.14 -28.81 46.77
C GLU A 181 4.20 -30.18 46.07
N ASP A 182 5.07 -31.03 46.58
CA ASP A 182 5.27 -32.44 46.21
C ASP A 182 4.32 -33.31 47.04
N GLU A 183 3.51 -34.16 46.41
CA GLU A 183 3.35 -35.54 46.88
C GLU A 183 2.83 -36.48 45.76
N LEU A 184 3.15 -37.77 45.87
CA LEU A 184 3.07 -38.74 44.79
C LEU A 184 1.79 -39.62 44.80
N ALA A 185 1.43 -40.08 43.60
CA ALA A 185 0.67 -41.31 43.29
C ALA A 185 -0.83 -41.35 43.72
N LEU A 186 -1.80 -41.59 42.82
CA LEU A 186 -1.91 -42.76 41.96
C LEU A 186 -2.78 -42.53 40.70
N HIS A 187 -2.27 -43.00 39.57
CA HIS A 187 -2.96 -43.58 38.40
C HIS A 187 -4.51 -43.50 38.30
N ASP A 188 -5.06 -42.57 37.51
CA ASP A 188 -5.50 -42.81 36.11
C ASP A 188 -6.18 -41.55 35.49
N ASN A 189 -6.33 -41.48 34.15
CA ASN A 189 -7.16 -40.51 33.39
C ASN A 189 -6.75 -39.01 33.38
N GLY A 190 -5.47 -38.70 33.59
CA GLY A 190 -4.96 -37.31 33.65
C GLY A 190 -4.97 -36.47 32.34
N PHE A 191 -5.35 -37.03 31.18
CA PHE A 191 -5.25 -36.33 29.88
C PHE A 191 -6.41 -35.37 29.58
N LEU A 192 -7.64 -35.72 30.01
CA LEU A 192 -8.82 -34.87 29.81
C LEU A 192 -8.83 -33.67 30.76
N SER A 193 -8.57 -33.90 32.05
CA SER A 193 -8.46 -32.85 33.07
C SER A 193 -7.40 -31.79 32.70
N LYS A 194 -6.21 -32.19 32.24
CA LYS A 194 -5.20 -31.24 31.74
C LYS A 194 -5.71 -30.43 30.55
N ASN A 195 -6.40 -31.04 29.59
CA ASN A 195 -6.99 -30.30 28.47
C ASN A 195 -8.07 -29.31 28.92
N GLU A 196 -8.82 -29.60 29.98
CA GLU A 196 -9.86 -28.73 30.51
C GLU A 196 -9.29 -27.56 31.34
N VAL A 197 -8.23 -27.83 32.12
CA VAL A 197 -7.44 -26.80 32.81
C VAL A 197 -6.69 -25.92 31.81
N LEU A 198 -6.14 -26.48 30.72
CA LEU A 198 -5.58 -25.70 29.62
C LEU A 198 -6.66 -24.88 28.91
N ARG A 199 -7.82 -25.47 28.58
CA ARG A 199 -8.92 -24.75 27.91
C ARG A 199 -9.46 -23.61 28.77
N SER A 200 -9.66 -23.81 30.07
CA SER A 200 -10.10 -22.75 30.99
C SER A 200 -9.03 -21.69 31.25
N LYS A 201 -7.73 -22.05 31.32
CA LYS A 201 -6.62 -21.10 31.36
C LYS A 201 -6.51 -20.29 30.06
N VAL A 202 -6.66 -20.93 28.88
CA VAL A 202 -6.69 -20.26 27.58
C VAL A 202 -7.91 -19.36 27.46
N SER A 203 -9.11 -19.77 27.87
CA SER A 203 -10.30 -18.91 27.90
C SER A 203 -10.13 -17.71 28.83
N ARG A 204 -9.54 -17.90 30.02
CA ARG A 204 -9.20 -16.79 30.93
C ARG A 204 -8.09 -15.90 30.34
N LEU A 205 -7.15 -16.45 29.58
CA LEU A 205 -6.11 -15.70 28.90
C LEU A 205 -6.67 -14.90 27.72
N THR A 206 -7.53 -15.49 26.87
CA THR A 206 -8.15 -14.81 25.73
C THR A 206 -9.16 -13.77 26.18
N GLU A 207 -9.89 -13.98 27.28
CA GLU A 207 -10.73 -12.93 27.87
C GLU A 207 -9.88 -11.82 28.53
N ARG A 208 -8.76 -12.15 29.17
CA ARG A 208 -7.79 -11.14 29.66
C ARG A 208 -7.10 -10.39 28.52
N LEU A 209 -6.80 -11.03 27.39
CA LEU A 209 -6.26 -10.40 26.18
C LEU A 209 -7.31 -9.52 25.51
N ARG A 210 -8.57 -9.96 25.42
CA ARG A 210 -9.71 -9.14 24.98
C ARG A 210 -9.97 -7.94 25.90
N LYS A 211 -9.60 -8.05 27.19
CA LYS A 211 -9.62 -6.93 28.16
C LYS A 211 -8.34 -6.07 28.15
N ARG A 212 -7.21 -6.57 27.63
CA ARG A 212 -5.94 -5.84 27.49
C ARG A 212 -5.77 -5.15 26.14
N TYR A 213 -6.44 -5.63 25.09
CA TYR A 213 -6.51 -4.88 23.83
C TYR A 213 -7.23 -3.56 24.12
N PRO A 214 -6.57 -2.39 24.00
CA PRO A 214 -7.26 -1.12 24.16
C PRO A 214 -8.35 -1.06 23.09
N THR A 215 -9.62 -0.97 23.51
CA THR A 215 -10.71 -0.68 22.57
C THR A 215 -10.37 0.67 21.93
N ASN A 216 -9.99 0.65 20.65
CA ASN A 216 -9.37 1.79 19.96
C ASN A 216 -9.99 3.11 20.42
N ASN A 217 -9.20 4.00 21.02
CA ASN A 217 -9.74 5.24 21.58
C ASN A 217 -10.15 6.24 20.48
N PHE A 218 -9.92 5.95 19.19
CA PHE A 218 -10.46 6.75 18.10
C PHE A 218 -12.00 6.79 18.07
N GLY A 219 -12.51 7.99 17.80
CA GLY A 219 -13.92 8.29 17.61
C GLY A 219 -14.48 9.27 18.64
N SER A 220 -15.77 9.56 18.50
CA SER A 220 -16.53 10.46 19.37
C SER A 220 -17.70 9.75 20.04
N CYS A 221 -18.18 10.33 21.15
CA CYS A 221 -19.36 9.87 21.87
C CYS A 221 -20.63 10.09 21.03
N THR A 222 -21.32 9.02 20.63
CA THR A 222 -22.56 9.10 19.83
C THR A 222 -23.68 9.95 20.48
N GLY A 223 -23.61 10.19 21.80
CA GLY A 223 -24.62 10.98 22.53
C GLY A 223 -24.24 12.44 22.81
N CYS A 224 -22.98 12.86 22.60
CA CYS A 224 -22.58 14.26 22.87
C CYS A 224 -21.40 14.75 22.01
N SER A 225 -21.06 14.02 20.94
CA SER A 225 -19.99 14.27 19.95
C SER A 225 -18.58 14.52 20.48
N ALA A 226 -18.36 14.53 21.79
CA ALA A 226 -17.05 14.70 22.38
C ALA A 226 -16.13 13.53 22.04
N THR A 227 -14.92 13.86 21.59
CA THR A 227 -13.82 12.92 21.33
C THR A 227 -13.46 12.12 22.58
N PHE A 228 -13.09 10.86 22.39
CA PHE A 228 -12.52 10.05 23.46
C PHE A 228 -11.03 10.39 23.64
N SER A 229 -10.57 10.33 24.87
CA SER A 229 -9.17 10.63 25.25
C SER A 229 -8.81 9.87 26.52
N VAL A 230 -7.57 10.00 26.99
CA VAL A 230 -7.10 9.41 28.27
C VAL A 230 -8.04 9.81 29.43
N LEU A 231 -8.48 11.07 29.47
CA LEU A 231 -9.45 11.58 30.44
C LEU A 231 -10.89 11.10 30.15
N LYS A 232 -11.28 10.97 28.87
CA LYS A 232 -12.64 10.67 28.45
C LYS A 232 -12.78 9.24 27.94
N LYS A 233 -12.73 8.27 28.87
CA LYS A 233 -12.83 6.83 28.59
C LYS A 233 -14.10 6.46 27.80
N ARG A 234 -13.90 5.71 26.70
CA ARG A 234 -14.93 5.07 25.88
C ARG A 234 -15.65 3.95 26.65
N ARG A 235 -16.98 3.88 26.52
CA ARG A 235 -17.85 2.78 26.96
C ARG A 235 -18.77 2.37 25.82
N SER A 236 -19.11 1.09 25.73
CA SER A 236 -20.11 0.60 24.77
C SER A 236 -21.48 0.47 25.45
N CYS A 237 -22.56 0.82 24.76
CA CYS A 237 -23.92 0.56 25.21
C CYS A 237 -24.25 -0.93 25.04
N SER A 238 -24.77 -1.58 26.09
CA SER A 238 -25.10 -3.02 26.02
C SER A 238 -26.26 -3.38 25.09
N ASN A 239 -27.14 -2.40 24.77
CA ASN A 239 -28.30 -2.62 23.90
C ASN A 239 -28.00 -2.32 22.41
N CYS A 240 -27.46 -1.13 22.11
CA CYS A 240 -27.22 -0.71 20.72
C CYS A 240 -25.77 -0.84 20.23
N GLY A 241 -24.84 -1.31 21.07
CA GLY A 241 -23.41 -1.48 20.71
C GLY A 241 -22.59 -0.18 20.53
N ASN A 242 -23.26 0.94 20.28
CA ASN A 242 -22.63 2.24 20.02
C ASN A 242 -21.77 2.75 21.19
N SER A 243 -20.86 3.67 20.88
CA SER A 243 -19.81 4.15 21.78
C SER A 243 -20.15 5.49 22.42
N PHE A 244 -20.01 5.56 23.74
CA PHE A 244 -20.44 6.68 24.57
C PHE A 244 -19.39 6.99 25.65
N CYS A 245 -19.38 8.23 26.15
CA CYS A 245 -18.62 8.57 27.34
C CYS A 245 -19.33 8.10 28.61
N SER A 246 -18.63 8.15 29.74
CA SER A 246 -19.15 7.74 31.06
C SER A 246 -20.46 8.42 31.46
N ARG A 247 -20.68 9.68 31.06
CA ARG A 247 -21.93 10.42 31.34
C ARG A 247 -23.09 9.94 30.46
N CYS A 248 -22.85 9.68 29.18
CA CYS A 248 -23.88 9.28 28.22
C CYS A 248 -24.26 7.79 28.30
N CYS A 249 -23.39 6.92 28.83
CA CYS A 249 -23.66 5.51 29.15
C CYS A 249 -23.49 5.27 30.66
N SER A 250 -24.50 5.76 31.39
CA SER A 250 -24.59 5.79 32.85
C SER A 250 -25.86 5.12 33.40
N PHE A 251 -26.84 4.83 32.54
CA PHE A 251 -28.13 4.24 32.90
C PHE A 251 -27.99 2.73 33.09
N LYS A 252 -28.57 2.18 34.15
CA LYS A 252 -28.58 0.73 34.42
C LYS A 252 -29.95 0.15 34.11
N VAL A 253 -29.99 -0.91 33.31
CA VAL A 253 -31.21 -1.68 33.03
C VAL A 253 -30.98 -3.17 33.36
N PRO A 254 -32.01 -3.93 33.78
CA PRO A 254 -31.90 -5.38 33.95
C PRO A 254 -31.61 -6.07 32.61
N LYS A 255 -30.79 -7.12 32.58
CA LYS A 255 -30.54 -7.88 31.34
C LYS A 255 -31.81 -8.46 30.74
N ALA A 256 -32.78 -8.83 31.59
CA ALA A 256 -34.11 -9.30 31.18
C ALA A 256 -34.85 -8.31 30.24
N SER A 257 -34.66 -6.99 30.40
CA SER A 257 -35.27 -5.98 29.53
C SER A 257 -34.83 -6.08 28.05
N MET A 258 -33.65 -6.66 27.79
CA MET A 258 -33.11 -6.88 26.45
C MET A 258 -33.51 -8.25 25.87
N GLY A 259 -34.54 -8.91 26.42
CA GLY A 259 -35.05 -10.20 25.95
C GLY A 259 -34.31 -11.45 26.49
N ALA A 260 -33.42 -11.29 27.47
CA ALA A 260 -32.74 -12.43 28.09
C ALA A 260 -33.66 -13.17 29.08
N THR A 261 -33.99 -14.43 28.78
CA THR A 261 -34.97 -15.24 29.54
C THR A 261 -34.38 -16.08 30.68
N ALA A 262 -33.05 -16.12 30.84
CA ALA A 262 -32.39 -16.84 31.93
C ALA A 262 -32.71 -16.22 33.31
N PRO A 263 -32.89 -17.01 34.38
CA PRO A 263 -33.24 -16.48 35.71
C PRO A 263 -32.16 -15.54 36.28
N GLU A 264 -30.90 -15.73 35.92
CA GLU A 264 -29.79 -14.83 36.28
C GLU A 264 -29.94 -13.43 35.66
N ALA A 265 -30.55 -13.33 34.48
CA ALA A 265 -30.73 -12.06 33.76
C ALA A 265 -31.72 -11.10 34.44
N GLN A 266 -32.52 -11.59 35.40
CA GLN A 266 -33.36 -10.75 36.27
C GLN A 266 -32.56 -10.07 37.39
N ARG A 267 -31.42 -10.66 37.80
CA ARG A 267 -30.55 -10.16 38.87
C ARG A 267 -29.41 -9.29 38.34
N GLU A 268 -28.95 -9.55 37.12
CA GLU A 268 -27.86 -8.79 36.50
C GLU A 268 -28.36 -7.50 35.83
N THR A 269 -27.67 -6.39 36.10
CA THR A 269 -27.89 -5.10 35.41
C THR A 269 -26.72 -4.75 34.51
N VAL A 270 -27.00 -4.04 33.42
CA VAL A 270 -26.02 -3.59 32.43
C VAL A 270 -26.16 -2.10 32.14
N PHE A 271 -25.08 -1.48 31.67
CA PHE A 271 -25.08 -0.06 31.31
C PHE A 271 -25.54 0.17 29.87
N VAL A 272 -26.46 1.10 29.70
CA VAL A 272 -26.99 1.53 28.40
C VAL A 272 -26.95 3.06 28.26
N CYS A 273 -27.09 3.54 27.02
CA CYS A 273 -27.18 4.98 26.75
C CYS A 273 -28.58 5.53 27.04
N ALA A 274 -28.68 6.86 27.19
CA ALA A 274 -29.94 7.55 27.50
C ALA A 274 -31.12 7.16 26.59
N SER A 275 -30.89 7.10 25.27
CA SER A 275 -31.90 6.71 24.29
C SER A 275 -32.36 5.26 24.49
N CYS A 276 -31.43 4.31 24.64
CA CYS A 276 -31.79 2.91 24.93
C CYS A 276 -32.51 2.75 26.28
N ASN A 277 -32.14 3.54 27.29
CA ASN A 277 -32.85 3.53 28.56
C ASN A 277 -34.32 3.92 28.40
N GLN A 278 -34.61 4.97 27.62
CA GLN A 278 -35.99 5.40 27.35
C GLN A 278 -36.80 4.36 26.57
N THR A 279 -36.16 3.59 25.68
CA THR A 279 -36.81 2.48 24.96
C THR A 279 -37.08 1.27 25.85
N LEU A 280 -36.13 0.92 26.74
CA LEU A 280 -36.19 -0.28 27.60
C LEU A 280 -36.90 -0.06 28.95
N SER A 281 -37.27 1.19 29.27
CA SER A 281 -38.01 1.56 30.50
C SER A 281 -39.51 1.84 30.23
N LYS A 282 -40.03 1.37 29.09
CA LYS A 282 -41.44 1.37 28.72
C LYS A 282 -41.99 -0.05 28.82
#